data_AF-A0A1Y1LD24-F1
#
_entry.id   AF-A0A1Y1LD24-F1
#
_cell.length_a   1.000
_cell.length_b   1.000
_cell.length_c   1.000
_cell.angle_alpha   90.00
_cell.angle_beta   90.00
_cell.angle_gamma   90.00
#
_symmetry.space_group_name_H-M   'P 1'
#
loop_
_entity.id
_entity.type
_entity.pdbx_description
1 polymer ?
#
loop_
_entity_poly.entity_id
_entity_poly.type
_entity_poly.pdbx_seq_one_letter_code
_entity_poly.pdbx_strand_id
1 'polypeptide(L)'
;TIHDIADFSDILQDVEVVDEDEDLGISLPPHYRCASHTLNLVATKDSEAALKDGAFKKIHNSSFAKLTALWNYVHRSTLASDEVEQICGKKLLVPSPTRWNSFYDSVQRVLYLKEHLPAISDKLGKVRFKNVELEFMHEYVTVMKPLALGIDVLQGESNCYLGYILP
;
A
#
# COMPACT_ATOMS: atom_id res chain seq x y z
N THR A 1 -11.60 -13.58 18.09
CA THR A 1 -12.63 -14.41 17.43
C THR A 1 -12.55 -14.11 15.96
N ILE A 2 -11.97 -15.03 15.19
CA ILE A 2 -11.83 -14.92 13.74
C ILE A 2 -13.23 -15.16 13.20
N HIS A 3 -13.90 -14.09 12.76
CA HIS A 3 -15.24 -14.20 12.17
C HIS A 3 -15.14 -14.85 10.80
N ASP A 4 -15.87 -15.97 10.68
CA ASP A 4 -16.36 -16.66 9.49
C ASP A 4 -15.73 -16.22 8.16
N ILE A 5 -14.70 -16.97 7.78
CA ILE A 5 -14.37 -17.15 6.38
C ILE A 5 -15.52 -18.00 5.83
N ALA A 6 -16.33 -17.44 4.91
CA ALA A 6 -17.37 -18.20 4.24
C ALA A 6 -16.78 -19.52 3.71
N ASP A 7 -17.45 -20.64 3.99
CA ASP A 7 -17.00 -21.93 3.52
C ASP A 7 -17.08 -21.95 1.99
N PHE A 8 -16.11 -22.58 1.34
CA PHE A 8 -16.10 -22.68 -0.13
C PHE A 8 -17.34 -23.44 -0.64
N SER A 9 -17.95 -24.28 0.20
CA SER A 9 -19.23 -24.92 -0.07
C SER A 9 -20.39 -23.93 -0.21
N ASP A 10 -20.38 -22.85 0.57
CA ASP A 10 -21.48 -21.87 0.59
C ASP A 10 -21.47 -21.06 -0.72
N ILE A 11 -20.28 -20.75 -1.24
CA ILE A 11 -20.09 -20.06 -2.54
C ILE A 11 -20.55 -20.93 -3.72
N LEU A 12 -20.40 -22.25 -3.61
CA LEU A 12 -20.85 -23.19 -4.65
C LEU A 12 -22.37 -23.40 -4.62
N GLN A 13 -22.99 -23.37 -3.43
CA GLN A 13 -24.44 -23.48 -3.29
C GLN A 13 -25.17 -22.26 -3.87
N ASP A 14 -24.58 -21.07 -3.78
CA ASP A 14 -25.16 -19.82 -4.32
C ASP A 14 -25.24 -19.79 -5.87
N VAL A 15 -24.47 -20.63 -6.57
CA VAL A 15 -24.49 -20.72 -8.04
C VAL A 15 -25.63 -21.63 -8.56
N GLU A 16 -26.18 -22.49 -7.71
CA GLU A 16 -27.22 -23.47 -8.10
C GLU A 16 -28.67 -23.02 -7.78
N VAL A 17 -28.90 -21.74 -7.46
CA VAL A 17 -30.27 -21.23 -7.29
C VAL A 17 -30.94 -21.08 -8.66
N VAL A 18 -31.55 -22.16 -9.14
CA VAL A 18 -32.58 -22.13 -10.19
C VAL A 18 -33.92 -21.93 -9.47
N ASP A 19 -34.42 -20.70 -9.46
CA ASP A 19 -35.72 -20.36 -8.89
C ASP A 19 -36.85 -20.98 -9.73
N GLU A 20 -37.58 -21.93 -9.16
CA GLU A 20 -38.98 -22.20 -9.52
C GLU A 20 -39.86 -21.53 -8.45
N ASP A 21 -40.60 -20.50 -8.90
CA ASP A 21 -41.77 -19.83 -8.31
C ASP A 21 -41.62 -18.50 -7.53
N GLU A 22 -42.00 -17.42 -8.23
CA GLU A 22 -42.84 -16.28 -7.83
C GLU A 22 -42.63 -15.57 -6.46
N ASP A 23 -41.59 -14.73 -6.40
CA ASP A 23 -41.69 -13.33 -5.98
C ASP A 23 -40.61 -12.56 -6.77
N LEU A 24 -40.98 -11.61 -7.62
CA LEU A 24 -40.00 -10.78 -8.37
C LEU A 24 -39.31 -9.75 -7.44
N GLY A 25 -39.06 -10.14 -6.19
CA GLY A 25 -38.21 -9.46 -5.25
C GLY A 25 -36.78 -9.63 -5.69
N ILE A 26 -36.25 -8.61 -6.38
CA ILE A 26 -34.84 -8.54 -6.76
C ILE A 26 -33.98 -8.71 -5.49
N SER A 27 -33.40 -9.89 -5.29
CA SER A 27 -32.43 -10.14 -4.23
C SER A 27 -31.02 -9.88 -4.79
N LEU A 28 -30.22 -9.13 -4.05
CA LEU A 28 -28.83 -8.90 -4.44
C LEU A 28 -27.99 -10.09 -3.98
N PRO A 29 -27.00 -10.52 -4.80
CA PRO A 29 -26.02 -11.48 -4.34
C PRO A 29 -25.35 -11.03 -3.04
N PRO A 30 -24.90 -11.97 -2.20
CA PRO A 30 -24.20 -11.64 -0.97
C PRO A 30 -22.95 -10.79 -1.24
N HIS A 31 -22.74 -9.78 -0.40
CA HIS A 31 -21.60 -8.88 -0.53
C HIS A 31 -20.33 -9.54 0.04
N TYR A 32 -19.39 -9.91 -0.83
CA TYR A 32 -18.07 -10.40 -0.43
C TYR A 32 -17.08 -9.26 -0.19
N ARG A 33 -16.27 -9.37 0.86
CA ARG A 33 -15.20 -8.39 1.13
C ARG A 33 -14.07 -8.56 0.10
N CYS A 34 -13.57 -7.44 -0.41
CA CYS A 34 -12.43 -7.46 -1.32
C CYS A 34 -11.18 -8.05 -0.64
N ALA A 35 -10.61 -9.11 -1.21
CA ALA A 35 -9.44 -9.81 -0.66
C ALA A 35 -8.22 -8.88 -0.53
N SER A 36 -7.94 -8.11 -1.56
CA SER A 36 -6.86 -7.12 -1.58
C SER A 36 -7.05 -6.02 -0.52
N HIS A 37 -8.29 -5.61 -0.22
CA HIS A 37 -8.58 -4.69 0.87
C HIS A 37 -8.27 -5.33 2.23
N THR A 38 -8.69 -6.59 2.41
CA THR A 38 -8.43 -7.38 3.61
C THR A 38 -6.93 -7.54 3.85
N LEU A 39 -6.15 -7.85 2.80
CA LEU A 39 -4.70 -8.01 2.88
C LEU A 39 -4.00 -6.70 3.27
N ASN A 40 -4.43 -5.58 2.69
CA ASN A 40 -3.93 -4.25 3.08
C ASN A 40 -4.28 -3.90 4.53
N LEU A 41 -5.48 -4.27 5.00
CA LEU A 41 -5.88 -4.07 6.39
C LEU A 41 -5.00 -4.89 7.36
N VAL A 42 -4.68 -6.14 7.03
CA VAL A 42 -3.76 -6.97 7.82
C VAL A 42 -2.40 -6.28 7.97
N ALA A 43 -1.82 -5.82 6.86
CA ALA A 43 -0.53 -5.11 6.87
C ALA A 43 -0.56 -3.85 7.74
N THR A 44 -1.65 -3.09 7.66
CA THR A 44 -1.83 -1.85 8.43
C THR A 44 -1.98 -2.15 9.92
N LYS A 45 -2.76 -3.17 10.28
CA LYS A 45 -2.98 -3.55 11.68
C LYS A 45 -1.74 -4.14 12.35
N ASP A 46 -0.97 -4.92 11.61
CA ASP A 46 0.31 -5.44 12.11
C ASP A 46 1.33 -4.30 12.32
N SER A 47 1.41 -3.36 11.37
CA SER A 47 2.23 -2.16 11.50
C SER A 47 1.82 -1.31 12.72
N GLU A 48 0.52 -1.13 12.97
CA GLU A 48 0.00 -0.45 14.16
C GLU A 48 0.41 -1.16 15.47
N ALA A 49 0.45 -2.50 15.46
CA ALA A 49 0.89 -3.28 16.61
C ALA A 49 2.41 -3.11 16.85
N ALA A 50 3.22 -3.08 15.79
CA ALA A 50 4.67 -2.85 15.87
C ALA A 50 5.01 -1.48 16.47
N LEU A 51 4.16 -0.45 16.28
CA LEU A 51 4.33 0.88 16.87
C LEU A 51 4.23 0.92 18.40
N LYS A 52 3.88 -0.20 19.06
CA LYS A 52 3.95 -0.32 20.52
C LYS A 52 5.39 -0.38 21.02
N ASP A 53 6.33 -0.86 20.20
CA ASP A 53 7.75 -0.79 20.53
C ASP A 53 8.28 0.65 20.39
N GLY A 54 8.90 1.14 21.45
CA GLY A 54 9.38 2.52 21.52
C GLY A 54 10.56 2.80 20.60
N ALA A 55 11.42 1.81 20.33
CA ALA A 55 12.54 1.96 19.43
C ALA A 55 12.05 2.03 17.97
N PHE A 56 11.23 1.06 17.56
CA PHE A 56 10.59 1.03 16.25
C PHE A 56 9.78 2.30 15.98
N LYS A 57 8.93 2.72 16.93
CA LYS A 57 8.10 3.93 16.79
C LYS A 57 8.93 5.19 16.51
N LYS A 58 10.09 5.34 17.15
CA LYS A 58 10.96 6.51 16.95
C LYS A 58 11.52 6.55 15.53
N ILE A 59 12.08 5.43 15.04
CA ILE A 59 12.68 5.39 13.70
C ILE A 59 11.61 5.47 12.61
N HIS A 60 10.47 4.81 12.81
CA HIS A 60 9.30 4.89 11.94
C HIS A 60 8.84 6.34 11.77
N ASN A 61 8.57 7.02 12.89
CA ASN A 61 8.06 8.39 12.85
C ASN A 61 9.09 9.36 12.28
N SER A 62 10.38 9.22 12.59
CA SER A 62 11.44 10.06 12.02
C SER A 62 11.50 9.93 10.50
N SER A 63 11.51 8.69 10.01
CA SER A 63 11.65 8.39 8.57
C SER A 63 10.41 8.84 7.79
N PHE A 64 9.22 8.43 8.23
CA PHE A 64 8.00 8.70 7.49
C PHE A 64 7.51 10.14 7.64
N ALA A 65 7.81 10.84 8.74
CA ALA A 65 7.54 12.27 8.82
C ALA A 65 8.36 13.06 7.79
N LYS A 66 9.64 12.71 7.58
CA LYS A 66 10.48 13.34 6.55
C LYS A 66 9.97 13.04 5.14
N LEU A 67 9.63 11.79 4.84
CA LEU A 67 9.04 11.43 3.55
C LEU A 67 7.73 12.18 3.30
N THR A 68 6.85 12.22 4.29
CA THR A 68 5.56 12.93 4.21
C THR A 68 5.78 14.42 3.98
N ALA A 69 6.74 15.04 4.67
CA ALA A 69 7.08 16.44 4.45
C ALA A 69 7.63 16.71 3.04
N LEU A 70 8.44 15.80 2.50
CA LEU A 70 8.96 15.87 1.14
C LEU A 70 7.83 15.73 0.11
N TRP A 71 7.03 14.67 0.20
CA TRP A 71 5.91 14.41 -0.70
C TRP A 71 4.88 15.53 -0.67
N ASN A 72 4.49 16.02 0.50
CA ASN A 72 3.55 17.12 0.63
C ASN A 72 4.08 18.42 -0.02
N TYR A 73 5.38 18.66 0.03
CA TYR A 73 5.97 19.82 -0.60
C TYR A 73 5.97 19.69 -2.13
N VAL A 74 6.46 18.56 -2.63
CA VAL A 74 6.52 18.25 -4.07
C VAL A 74 5.12 18.18 -4.69
N HIS A 75 4.14 17.62 -3.99
CA HIS A 75 2.77 17.53 -4.46
C HIS A 75 2.09 18.91 -4.61
N ARG A 76 2.42 19.86 -3.74
CA ARG A 76 1.80 21.20 -3.73
C ARG A 76 2.51 22.21 -4.63
N SER A 77 3.72 21.92 -5.10
CA SER A 77 4.52 22.85 -5.88
C SER A 77 5.01 22.19 -7.17
N THR A 78 4.48 22.64 -8.30
CA THR A 78 4.93 22.23 -9.63
C THR A 78 6.42 22.52 -9.82
N LEU A 79 6.86 23.71 -9.42
CA LEU A 79 8.28 24.08 -9.43
C LEU A 79 9.15 23.09 -8.63
N ALA A 80 8.73 22.71 -7.42
CA ALA A 80 9.47 21.72 -6.64
C ALA A 80 9.49 20.33 -7.30
N SER A 81 8.39 19.94 -7.96
CA SER A 81 8.32 18.70 -8.73
C SER A 81 9.26 18.72 -9.93
N ASP A 82 9.32 19.84 -10.65
CA ASP A 82 10.17 20.01 -11.83
C ASP A 82 11.66 20.03 -11.43
N GLU A 83 12.00 20.69 -10.33
CA GLU A 83 13.36 20.70 -9.77
C GLU A 83 13.83 19.28 -9.38
N VAL A 84 12.94 18.48 -8.79
CA VAL A 84 13.23 17.06 -8.50
C VAL A 84 13.49 16.29 -9.80
N GLU A 85 12.63 16.47 -10.81
CA GLU A 85 12.78 15.81 -12.11
C GLU A 85 14.06 16.25 -12.82
N GLN A 86 14.49 17.50 -12.70
CA GLN A 86 15.75 17.99 -13.25
C GLN A 86 16.98 17.35 -12.57
N ILE A 87 16.93 17.13 -11.26
CA ILE A 87 18.06 16.55 -10.51
C ILE A 87 18.25 15.07 -10.82
N CYS A 88 17.16 14.30 -10.95
CA CYS A 88 17.24 12.83 -11.01
C CYS A 88 16.58 12.20 -12.24
N GLY A 89 16.05 13.00 -13.17
CA GLY A 89 15.43 12.56 -14.41
C GLY A 89 14.09 11.83 -14.24
N LYS A 90 13.54 11.77 -13.02
CA LYS A 90 12.27 11.10 -12.72
C LYS A 90 11.48 11.86 -11.66
N LYS A 91 10.15 11.86 -11.79
CA LYS A 91 9.27 12.39 -10.74
C LYS A 91 9.22 11.45 -9.54
N LEU A 92 9.09 12.04 -8.35
CA LEU A 92 8.71 11.30 -7.15
C LEU A 92 7.27 10.81 -7.26
N LEU A 93 7.02 9.60 -6.76
CA LEU A 93 5.67 9.10 -6.59
C LEU A 93 5.15 9.60 -5.24
N VAL A 94 4.02 10.32 -5.27
CA VAL A 94 3.34 10.78 -4.06
C VAL A 94 2.32 9.71 -3.66
N PRO A 95 2.32 9.25 -2.40
CA PRO A 95 1.43 8.19 -1.96
C PRO A 95 -0.04 8.64 -2.00
N SER A 96 -0.91 7.80 -2.54
CA SER A 96 -2.36 7.99 -2.54
C SER A 96 -3.05 7.03 -1.56
N PRO A 97 -3.88 7.52 -0.62
CA PRO A 97 -4.64 6.67 0.30
C PRO A 97 -5.62 5.72 -0.40
N THR A 98 -6.09 6.08 -1.60
CA THR A 98 -7.09 5.31 -2.35
C THR A 98 -6.50 4.15 -3.14
N ARG A 99 -5.16 4.03 -3.20
CA ARG A 99 -4.46 2.97 -3.94
C ARG A 99 -3.57 2.19 -2.98
N TRP A 100 -3.93 0.93 -2.71
CA TRP A 100 -3.35 0.13 -1.62
C TRP A 100 -1.82 -0.01 -1.67
N ASN A 101 -1.22 -0.21 -2.85
CA ASN A 101 0.24 -0.33 -2.99
C ASN A 101 0.98 1.02 -3.10
N SER A 102 0.26 2.14 -3.14
CA SER A 102 0.86 3.44 -3.47
C SER A 102 1.90 3.90 -2.46
N PHE A 103 1.73 3.59 -1.17
CA PHE A 103 2.73 3.96 -0.17
C PHE A 103 4.02 3.17 -0.34
N TYR A 104 3.92 1.86 -0.56
CA TYR A 104 5.06 0.99 -0.88
C TYR A 104 5.80 1.48 -2.13
N ASP A 105 5.09 1.72 -3.23
CA ASP A 105 5.67 2.20 -4.49
C ASP A 105 6.41 3.53 -4.32
N SER A 106 5.84 4.44 -3.51
CA SER A 106 6.43 5.73 -3.19
C SER A 106 7.72 5.60 -2.38
N VAL A 107 7.76 4.74 -1.36
CA VAL A 107 9.00 4.49 -0.59
C VAL A 107 10.05 3.81 -1.48
N GLN A 108 9.65 2.83 -2.29
CA GLN A 108 10.54 2.15 -3.23
C GLN A 108 11.14 3.14 -4.25
N ARG A 109 10.34 4.08 -4.76
CA ARG A 109 10.82 5.15 -5.65
C ARG A 109 11.86 6.03 -4.98
N VAL A 110 11.66 6.38 -3.72
CA VAL A 110 12.61 7.22 -2.97
C VAL A 110 13.94 6.48 -2.79
N LEU A 111 13.92 5.19 -2.46
CA LEU A 111 15.13 4.38 -2.35
C LEU A 111 15.85 4.19 -3.69
N TYR A 112 15.11 4.07 -4.79
CA TYR A 112 15.68 4.03 -6.14
C TYR A 112 16.47 5.32 -6.44
N LEU A 113 16.04 6.47 -5.90
CA LEU A 113 16.68 7.77 -6.09
C LEU A 113 17.64 8.14 -4.94
N LYS A 114 18.05 7.18 -4.10
CA LYS A 114 18.82 7.44 -2.87
C LYS A 114 20.08 8.29 -3.07
N GLU A 115 20.76 8.13 -4.20
CA GLU A 115 22.00 8.85 -4.53
C GLU A 115 21.75 10.34 -4.79
N HIS A 116 20.55 10.68 -5.27
CA HIS A 116 20.14 12.05 -5.56
C HIS A 116 19.44 12.71 -4.38
N LEU A 117 19.04 11.96 -3.35
CA LEU A 117 18.32 12.51 -2.19
C LEU A 117 19.05 13.65 -1.48
N PRO A 118 20.38 13.63 -1.28
CA PRO A 118 21.08 14.76 -0.69
C PRO A 118 20.90 16.04 -1.51
N ALA A 119 21.07 15.96 -2.84
CA ALA A 119 20.90 17.10 -3.74
C ALA A 119 19.46 17.61 -3.76
N ILE A 120 18.47 16.70 -3.77
CA ILE A 120 17.04 17.05 -3.67
C ILE A 120 16.76 17.75 -2.35
N SER A 121 17.22 17.22 -1.23
CA SER A 121 17.04 17.82 0.09
C SER A 121 17.64 19.22 0.16
N ASP A 122 18.85 19.42 -0.35
CA ASP A 122 19.51 20.73 -0.35
C ASP A 122 18.74 21.74 -1.21
N LYS A 123 18.39 21.36 -2.44
CA LYS A 123 17.69 22.23 -3.38
C LYS A 123 16.30 22.65 -2.88
N LEU A 124 15.59 21.73 -2.22
CA LEU A 124 14.27 21.99 -1.66
C LEU A 124 14.31 22.55 -0.22
N GLY A 125 15.49 22.81 0.33
CA GLY A 125 15.65 23.30 1.71
C GLY A 125 15.08 22.36 2.77
N LYS A 126 15.15 21.04 2.56
CA LYS A 126 14.67 20.00 3.47
C LYS A 126 15.84 19.35 4.21
N VAL A 127 15.55 18.83 5.41
CA VAL A 127 16.52 18.07 6.18
C VAL A 127 16.86 16.78 5.44
N ARG A 128 18.17 16.51 5.27
CA ARG A 128 18.66 15.28 4.64
C ARG A 128 18.23 14.04 5.43
N PHE A 129 18.09 12.93 4.71
CA PHE A 129 17.87 11.62 5.33
C PHE A 129 19.16 11.11 5.98
N LYS A 130 19.01 10.51 7.16
CA LYS A 130 20.10 9.81 7.85
C LYS A 130 20.22 8.39 7.30
N ASN A 131 21.40 7.79 7.42
CA ASN A 131 21.61 6.39 6.99
C ASN A 131 20.65 5.42 7.68
N VAL A 132 20.44 5.56 8.99
CA VAL A 132 19.47 4.73 9.74
C VAL A 132 18.04 4.83 9.21
N GLU A 133 17.64 5.99 8.66
CA GLU A 133 16.31 6.17 8.06
C GLU A 133 16.25 5.49 6.70
N LEU A 134 17.33 5.52 5.92
CA LEU A 134 17.45 4.83 4.62
C LEU A 134 17.47 3.30 4.80
N GLU A 135 18.18 2.80 5.81
CA GLU A 135 18.18 1.38 6.19
C GLU A 135 16.79 0.93 6.60
N PHE A 136 16.11 1.71 7.45
CA PHE A 136 14.72 1.44 7.83
C PHE A 136 13.78 1.40 6.62
N MET A 137 13.89 2.36 5.69
CA MET A 137 13.09 2.35 4.45
C MET A 137 13.35 1.10 3.62
N HIS A 138 14.60 0.64 3.54
CA HIS A 138 14.96 -0.58 2.80
C HIS A 138 14.36 -1.83 3.44
N GLU A 139 14.42 -1.94 4.77
CA GLU A 139 13.77 -3.02 5.52
C GLU A 139 12.25 -3.00 5.31
N TYR A 140 11.62 -1.82 5.41
CA TYR A 140 10.19 -1.65 5.13
C TYR A 140 9.80 -2.18 3.75
N VAL A 141 10.54 -1.80 2.69
CA VAL A 141 10.28 -2.28 1.32
C VAL A 141 10.49 -3.79 1.24
N THR A 142 11.49 -4.34 1.91
CA THR A 142 11.76 -5.78 1.91
C THR A 142 10.60 -6.58 2.53
N VAL A 143 10.10 -6.12 3.68
CA VAL A 143 9.00 -6.77 4.42
C VAL A 143 7.67 -6.63 3.68
N MET A 144 7.40 -5.47 3.09
CA MET A 144 6.13 -5.20 2.42
C MET A 144 6.05 -5.75 0.99
N LYS A 145 7.18 -6.08 0.35
CA LYS A 145 7.23 -6.59 -1.02
C LYS A 145 6.27 -7.78 -1.31
N PRO A 146 6.25 -8.87 -0.52
CA PRO A 146 5.33 -9.98 -0.79
C PRO A 146 3.86 -9.57 -0.73
N LEU A 147 3.51 -8.66 0.20
CA LEU A 147 2.16 -8.12 0.31
C LEU A 147 1.81 -7.27 -0.91
N ALA A 148 2.71 -6.39 -1.34
CA ALA A 148 2.50 -5.55 -2.52
C ALA A 148 2.28 -6.39 -3.79
N LEU A 149 3.10 -7.42 -3.99
CA LEU A 149 2.95 -8.37 -5.11
C LEU A 149 1.64 -9.15 -5.03
N GLY A 150 1.25 -9.62 -3.85
CA GLY A 150 -0.03 -10.32 -3.67
C GLY A 150 -1.22 -9.41 -3.98
N ILE A 151 -1.19 -8.15 -3.53
CA ILE A 151 -2.21 -7.15 -3.85
C ILE A 151 -2.24 -6.87 -5.36
N ASP A 152 -1.10 -6.74 -6.03
CA ASP A 152 -1.04 -6.51 -7.48
C ASP A 152 -1.65 -7.67 -8.27
N VAL A 153 -1.40 -8.92 -7.87
CA VAL A 153 -2.01 -10.11 -8.49
C VAL A 153 -3.53 -10.08 -8.32
N LEU A 154 -4.01 -9.86 -7.10
CA LEU A 154 -5.44 -9.87 -6.78
C LEU A 154 -6.20 -8.66 -7.36
N GLN A 155 -5.51 -7.54 -7.63
CA GLN A 155 -6.07 -6.37 -8.31
C GLN A 155 -6.05 -6.48 -9.84
N GLY A 156 -5.36 -7.47 -10.40
CA GLY A 156 -5.30 -7.68 -11.85
C GLY A 156 -6.60 -8.22 -12.43
N GLU A 157 -6.94 -7.82 -13.66
CA GLU A 157 -8.16 -8.27 -14.34
C GLU A 157 -8.14 -9.76 -14.69
N SER A 158 -6.96 -10.34 -14.85
CA SER A 158 -6.78 -11.74 -15.27
C SER A 158 -6.58 -12.73 -14.13
N ASN A 159 -6.37 -12.27 -12.89
CA ASN A 159 -6.02 -13.11 -11.74
C ASN A 159 -6.89 -12.84 -10.51
N CYS A 160 -8.07 -12.27 -10.69
CA CYS A 160 -9.03 -11.93 -9.62
C CYS A 160 -9.94 -13.11 -9.21
N TYR A 161 -9.47 -14.35 -9.34
CA TYR A 161 -10.26 -15.53 -8.99
C TYR A 161 -10.08 -15.91 -7.52
N LEU A 162 -11.15 -16.37 -6.88
CA LEU A 162 -11.12 -16.79 -5.47
C LEU A 162 -10.09 -17.90 -5.18
N GLY A 163 -9.75 -18.72 -6.18
CA GLY A 163 -8.71 -19.74 -6.05
C GLY A 163 -7.32 -19.21 -5.72
N TYR A 164 -7.01 -17.94 -6.04
CA TYR A 164 -5.75 -17.29 -5.67
C TYR A 164 -5.68 -16.84 -4.20
N ILE A 165 -6.80 -16.92 -3.48
CA ILE A 165 -6.89 -16.55 -2.05
C ILE A 165 -6.68 -17.80 -1.16
N LEU A 166 -6.73 -18.99 -1.74
CA LEU A 166 -6.49 -20.23 -1.01
C LEU A 166 -5.02 -20.34 -0.55
N PRO A 167 -4.76 -20.88 0.66
CA PRO A 167 -3.41 -21.05 1.20
C PRO A 167 -2.49 -21.95 0.38
#